data_AF-A0A9D6IKG4-F1
#
_entry.id   AF-A0A9D6IKG4-F1
#
_cell.length_a   1.000
_cell.length_b   1.000
_cell.length_c   1.000
_cell.angle_alpha   90.00
_cell.angle_beta   90.00
_cell.angle_gamma   90.00
#
_symmetry.space_group_name_H-M   'P 1'
#
loop_
_entity.id
_entity.type
_entity.pdbx_description
1 polymer ?
#
loop_
_entity_poly.entity_id
_entity_poly.type
_entity_poly.pdbx_seq_one_letter_code
_entity_poly.pdbx_strand_id
1 'polypeptide(L)'
;MSAFQIREFPNDLKRKLARRARTNNLTMSDYALAVLREALGRPDPMELRDRLRKLAPVDLGIPAADLLEECRHESRLVSARR
;
A
#
# COMPACT_ATOMS: atom_id res chain seq x y z
N MET A 1 4.41 -18.64 17.01
CA MET A 1 5.23 -17.66 16.26
C MET A 1 6.18 -18.44 15.36
N SER A 2 6.16 -18.22 14.05
CA SER A 2 7.10 -18.85 13.12
C SER A 2 8.20 -17.86 12.73
N ALA A 3 9.44 -18.33 12.65
CA ALA A 3 10.55 -17.53 12.15
C ALA A 3 10.56 -17.54 10.62
N PHE A 4 10.51 -16.37 9.99
CA PHE A 4 10.69 -16.20 8.56
C PHE A 4 12.15 -15.88 8.29
N GLN A 5 12.85 -16.76 7.56
CA GLN A 5 14.26 -16.58 7.21
C GLN A 5 14.41 -16.51 5.69
N ILE A 6 15.09 -15.48 5.21
CA ILE A 6 15.44 -15.33 3.80
C ILE A 6 16.84 -15.93 3.61
N ARG A 7 16.95 -17.01 2.82
CA ARG A 7 18.22 -17.74 2.61
C ARG A 7 19.20 -16.97 1.74
N GLU A 8 18.70 -16.38 0.66
CA GLU A 8 19.50 -15.59 -0.26
C GLU A 8 19.22 -14.10 -0.04
N PHE A 9 20.15 -13.43 0.63
CA PHE A 9 19.99 -12.04 0.99
C PHE A 9 21.17 -11.21 0.49
N PRO A 10 21.01 -10.47 -0.63
CA PRO A 10 22.10 -9.72 -1.23
C PRO A 10 22.74 -8.76 -0.22
N ASN A 11 24.07 -8.74 -0.17
CA ASN A 11 24.83 -7.94 0.79
C ASN A 11 24.50 -6.44 0.71
N ASP A 12 24.22 -5.93 -0.47
CA ASP A 12 23.83 -4.53 -0.67
C ASP A 12 22.47 -4.21 -0.05
N LEU A 13 21.52 -5.15 -0.15
CA LEU A 13 20.21 -5.01 0.48
C LEU A 13 20.35 -5.02 2.00
N LYS A 14 21.21 -5.90 2.54
CA LYS A 14 21.53 -5.97 3.97
C LYS A 14 22.10 -4.66 4.49
N ARG A 15 23.07 -4.07 3.78
CA ARG A 15 23.65 -2.78 4.15
C ARG A 15 22.63 -1.65 4.12
N LYS A 16 21.78 -1.60 3.09
CA LYS A 16 20.70 -0.59 2.98
C LYS A 16 19.68 -0.75 4.11
N LEU A 17 19.25 -1.98 4.41
CA LEU A 17 18.31 -2.28 5.48
C LEU A 17 18.87 -1.88 6.85
N ALA A 18 20.11 -2.29 7.15
CA ALA A 18 20.78 -1.94 8.40
C ALA A 18 20.92 -0.42 8.60
N ARG A 19 21.27 0.31 7.53
CA ARG A 19 21.37 1.78 7.57
C ARG A 19 20.01 2.42 7.89
N ARG A 20 18.95 1.98 7.22
CA ARG A 20 17.59 2.53 7.45
C ARG A 20 17.05 2.15 8.83
N ALA A 21 17.29 0.93 9.31
CA ALA A 21 16.91 0.51 10.65
C ALA A 21 17.54 1.40 11.73
N ARG A 22 18.86 1.64 11.65
CA ARG A 22 19.57 2.56 12.56
C ARG A 22 19.03 3.98 12.52
N THR A 23 18.70 4.48 11.32
CA THR A 23 18.13 5.83 11.16
C THR A 23 16.77 5.98 11.87
N ASN A 24 16.02 4.88 11.96
CA ASN A 24 14.72 4.84 12.63
C ASN A 24 14.80 4.37 14.09
N ASN A 25 16.01 4.20 14.66
CA ASN A 25 16.23 3.62 15.99
C ASN A 25 15.56 2.24 16.19
N LEU A 26 15.49 1.45 15.12
CA LEU A 26 14.90 0.11 15.11
C LEU A 26 15.97 -0.97 14.92
N THR A 27 15.69 -2.18 15.38
CA THR A 27 16.48 -3.36 14.98
C THR A 27 16.23 -3.65 13.49
N MET A 28 17.14 -4.40 12.86
CA MET A 28 16.96 -4.79 11.45
C MET A 28 15.68 -5.61 11.23
N SER A 29 15.39 -6.51 12.17
CA SER A 29 14.18 -7.33 12.14
C SER A 29 12.93 -6.48 12.28
N ASP A 30 12.90 -5.55 13.24
CA ASP A 30 11.74 -4.67 13.45
C ASP A 30 11.49 -3.76 12.26
N TYR A 31 12.56 -3.18 11.69
CA TYR A 31 12.44 -2.34 10.51
C TYR A 31 11.96 -3.14 9.29
N ALA A 32 12.47 -4.36 9.08
CA ALA A 32 11.99 -5.22 8.00
C ALA A 32 10.52 -5.58 8.17
N LEU A 33 10.09 -5.87 9.40
CA LEU A 33 8.70 -6.21 9.71
C LEU A 33 7.77 -5.01 9.51
N ALA A 34 8.20 -3.80 9.87
CA ALA A 34 7.45 -2.57 9.62
C ALA A 34 7.24 -2.35 8.11
N VAL A 35 8.29 -2.48 7.31
CA VAL A 35 8.20 -2.34 5.84
C VAL A 35 7.31 -3.42 5.24
N LEU A 36 7.41 -4.66 5.69
CA LEU A 36 6.54 -5.75 5.22
C LEU A 36 5.06 -5.49 5.57
N ARG A 37 4.78 -4.99 6.78
CA ARG A 37 3.41 -4.63 7.19
C ARG A 37 2.86 -3.48 6.37
N GLU A 38 3.67 -2.48 6.06
CA GLU A 38 3.25 -1.37 5.21
C GLU A 38 2.95 -1.87 3.79
N ALA A 39 3.83 -2.69 3.22
CA ALA A 39 3.67 -3.26 1.88
C ALA A 39 2.44 -4.16 1.77
N LEU A 40 2.17 -4.97 2.81
CA LEU A 40 1.02 -5.90 2.85
C LEU A 40 -0.25 -5.27 3.44
N GLY A 41 -0.18 -4.04 3.95
CA GLY A 41 -1.31 -3.34 4.54
C GLY A 41 -2.34 -2.87 3.50
N ARG A 42 -1.93 -2.80 2.22
CA ARG A 42 -2.84 -2.57 1.09
C ARG A 42 -3.08 -3.88 0.35
N PRO A 43 -4.33 -4.17 -0.05
CA PRO A 43 -4.59 -5.33 -0.89
C PRO A 43 -3.81 -5.21 -2.19
N ASP A 44 -3.26 -6.33 -2.65
CA ASP A 44 -2.63 -6.40 -3.95
C ASP A 44 -3.65 -5.98 -5.04
N PRO A 45 -3.26 -5.21 -6.08
CA PRO A 45 -4.20 -4.77 -7.11
C PRO A 45 -4.95 -5.92 -7.80
N MET A 46 -4.32 -7.09 -7.94
CA MET A 46 -4.93 -8.27 -8.53
C MET A 46 -5.95 -8.88 -7.56
N GLU A 47 -5.61 -9.00 -6.28
CA GLU A 47 -6.57 -9.41 -5.25
C GLU A 47 -7.77 -8.46 -5.17
N LEU A 48 -7.53 -7.15 -5.24
CA LEU A 48 -8.58 -6.15 -5.26
C LEU A 48 -9.49 -6.33 -6.47
N ARG A 49 -8.91 -6.54 -7.65
CA ARG A 49 -9.68 -6.79 -8.88
C ARG A 49 -10.54 -8.04 -8.78
N ASP A 50 -10.00 -9.12 -8.21
CA ASP A 50 -10.75 -10.36 -8.02
C ASP A 50 -11.86 -10.21 -6.98
N ARG A 51 -11.66 -9.38 -5.94
CA ARG A 51 -12.73 -9.01 -5.02
C ARG A 51 -13.81 -8.21 -5.73
N LEU A 52 -13.46 -7.20 -6.52
CA LEU A 52 -14.41 -6.38 -7.27
C LEU A 52 -15.26 -7.22 -8.24
N ARG A 53 -14.64 -8.20 -8.93
CA ARG A 53 -15.36 -9.12 -9.82
C ARG A 53 -16.42 -9.98 -9.12
N LYS A 54 -16.26 -10.24 -7.81
CA LYS A 54 -17.22 -11.03 -7.02
C LYS A 54 -18.39 -10.20 -6.51
N LEU A 55 -18.32 -8.87 -6.60
CA LEU A 55 -19.40 -7.99 -6.16
C LEU A 55 -20.44 -7.83 -7.27
N ALA A 56 -21.71 -7.75 -6.88
CA ALA A 56 -22.77 -7.39 -7.81
C ALA A 56 -22.55 -5.94 -8.29
N PRO A 57 -22.67 -5.66 -9.60
CA PRO A 57 -22.67 -4.29 -10.10
C PRO A 57 -23.76 -3.47 -9.43
N VAL A 58 -23.40 -2.27 -8.98
CA VAL A 58 -24.38 -1.30 -8.45
C VAL A 58 -24.85 -0.44 -9.61
N ASP A 59 -26.16 -0.36 -9.81
CA ASP A 59 -26.74 0.61 -10.74
C ASP A 59 -26.75 2.00 -10.09
N LEU A 60 -26.02 2.92 -10.70
CA LEU A 60 -25.87 4.30 -10.24
C LEU A 60 -26.83 5.26 -10.97
N GLY A 61 -27.55 4.79 -11.99
CA GLY A 61 -28.39 5.62 -12.87
C GLY A 61 -27.60 6.52 -13.84
N ILE A 62 -26.29 6.68 -13.62
CA ILE A 62 -25.35 7.43 -14.47
C ILE A 62 -24.00 6.71 -14.54
N PRO A 63 -23.16 6.99 -15.55
CA PRO A 63 -21.82 6.43 -15.64
C PRO A 63 -20.98 6.76 -14.39
N ALA A 64 -20.33 5.74 -13.81
CA ALA A 64 -19.46 5.93 -12.65
C ALA A 64 -18.29 6.90 -12.93
N ALA A 65 -17.90 7.06 -14.20
CA ALA A 65 -16.85 7.99 -14.61
C ALA A 65 -17.24 9.44 -14.28
N ASP A 66 -18.47 9.84 -14.60
CA ASP A 66 -18.95 11.20 -14.41
C ASP A 66 -18.96 11.59 -12.92
N LEU A 67 -19.44 10.67 -12.06
CA LEU A 67 -19.41 10.82 -10.60
C LEU A 67 -17.98 10.97 -10.04
N LEU A 68 -17.03 10.20 -10.57
CA LEU A 68 -15.64 10.26 -10.13
C LEU A 68 -14.95 11.55 -10.53
N GLU A 69 -15.27 12.09 -11.71
CA GLU A 69 -14.76 13.38 -12.17
C GLU A 69 -15.28 14.52 -11.29
N GLU A 70 -16.56 14.51 -10.95
CA GLU A 70 -17.17 15.49 -10.05
C GLU A 70 -16.54 15.45 -8.65
N CYS A 71 -16.42 14.26 -8.03
CA CYS A 71 -15.76 14.08 -6.73
C CYS A 71 -14.30 14.59 -6.72
N ARG A 72 -13.55 14.36 -7.80
CA ARG A 72 -12.16 14.81 -7.94
C ARG A 72 -12.08 16.31 -8.11
N HIS A 73 -13.02 16.90 -8.84
CA HIS A 73 -13.13 18.35 -8.99
C HIS A 73 -13.34 19.00 -7.62
N GLU A 74 -14.32 18.52 -6.84
CA GLU A 74 -14.59 19.01 -5.48
C GLU A 74 -13.38 18.86 -4.55
N SER A 75 -12.72 17.69 -4.54
CA SER A 75 -11.55 17.43 -3.69
C SER A 75 -10.37 18.37 -3.98
N ARG A 76 -10.16 18.74 -5.25
CA ARG A 76 -9.13 19.71 -5.64
C ARG A 76 -9.49 21.14 -5.22
N LEU A 77 -10.76 21.52 -5.33
CA LEU A 77 -11.23 22.84 -4.88
C LEU A 77 -11.06 23.01 -3.36
N VAL A 78 -11.31 21.95 -2.58
CA VAL A 78 -11.09 21.94 -1.13
C VAL A 78 -9.59 22.05 -0.79
N SER A 79 -8.74 21.36 -1.56
CA SER A 79 -7.29 21.40 -1.35
C SER A 79 -6.64 22.72 -1.79
N ALA A 80 -7.20 23.39 -2.80
CA ALA A 80 -6.74 24.69 -3.29
C ALA A 80 -7.16 25.88 -2.43
N ARG A 81 -8.07 25.67 -1.46
CA ARG A 81 -8.52 26.68 -0.48
C ARG A 81 -7.70 26.67 0.83
N ARG A 82 -6.71 25.78 0.97
CA ARG A 82 -5.79 25.73 2.11
C ARG A 82 -4.41 26.23 1.72
#